data_AF-A0A3B1AGR7-F1
#
_entry.id   AF-A0A3B1AGR7-F1
#
_cell.length_a   1.000
_cell.length_b   1.000
_cell.length_c   1.000
_cell.angle_alpha   90.00
_cell.angle_beta   90.00
_cell.angle_gamma   90.00
#
_symmetry.space_group_name_H-M   'P 1'
#
loop_
_entity.id
_entity.type
_entity.pdbx_description
1 polymer ?
#
loop_
_entity_poly.entity_id
_entity_poly.type
_entity_poly.pdbx_seq_one_letter_code
_entity_poly.pdbx_strand_id
1 'polypeptide(L)'
;SYSHIAKQLGIRNAAIHYHFPSKANLGAAMIARYQKQFTRWVAYNELKHGKQYHTLFEAYVSISRSFTQQQHSIFPLAVLESNYTVFPENMQVLTQSLSRNIHNWFTSLLNQGRIAGVFFFTGSANDKSLHISAALQGASMMALVESSAVFETTVQQIKQQLGLAHEAP
;
A
#
# COMPACT_ATOMS: atom_id res chain seq x y z
N SER A 1 -22.05 5.20 6.76
CA SER A 1 -22.47 5.24 8.18
C SER A 1 -22.59 3.81 8.72
N TYR A 2 -22.75 3.60 10.04
CA TYR A 2 -22.99 2.25 10.59
C TYR A 2 -24.25 1.60 10.00
N SER A 3 -25.30 2.37 9.72
CA SER A 3 -26.48 1.85 9.02
C SER A 3 -26.17 1.30 7.62
N HIS A 4 -25.34 1.99 6.84
CA HIS A 4 -24.90 1.50 5.53
C HIS A 4 -24.06 0.21 5.64
N ILE A 5 -23.11 0.16 6.58
CA ILE A 5 -22.26 -1.02 6.80
C ILE A 5 -23.11 -2.22 7.26
N ALA A 6 -24.00 -2.00 8.23
CA ALA A 6 -24.89 -3.02 8.76
C ALA A 6 -25.77 -3.63 7.65
N LYS A 7 -26.34 -2.78 6.79
CA LYS A 7 -27.15 -3.21 5.64
C LYS A 7 -26.33 -4.06 4.66
N GLN A 8 -25.12 -3.63 4.32
CA GLN A 8 -24.25 -4.40 3.41
C GLN A 8 -23.80 -5.75 4.00
N LEU A 9 -23.60 -5.83 5.31
CA LEU A 9 -23.18 -7.06 6.00
C LEU A 9 -24.34 -7.96 6.44
N GLY A 10 -25.60 -7.53 6.26
CA GLY A 10 -26.77 -8.29 6.73
C GLY A 10 -26.85 -8.43 8.25
N ILE A 11 -26.21 -7.52 9.01
CA ILE A 11 -26.17 -7.55 10.48
C ILE A 11 -26.95 -6.39 11.09
N ARG A 12 -27.23 -6.47 12.38
CA ARG A 12 -27.86 -5.37 13.12
C ARG A 12 -26.84 -4.27 13.40
N ASN A 13 -27.25 -3.00 13.26
CA ASN A 13 -26.41 -1.84 13.60
C ASN A 13 -25.90 -1.91 15.06
N ALA A 14 -26.75 -2.37 16.00
CA ALA A 14 -26.36 -2.60 17.39
C ALA A 14 -25.18 -3.58 17.56
N ALA A 15 -25.04 -4.58 16.69
CA ALA A 15 -23.91 -5.51 16.74
C ALA A 15 -22.58 -4.81 16.38
N ILE A 16 -22.60 -3.89 15.41
CA ILE A 16 -21.43 -3.06 15.09
C ILE A 16 -21.09 -2.16 16.28
N HIS A 17 -22.09 -1.50 16.87
CA HIS A 17 -21.90 -0.62 18.02
C HIS A 17 -21.35 -1.35 19.26
N TYR A 18 -21.78 -2.60 19.48
CA TYR A 18 -21.29 -3.44 20.57
C TYR A 18 -19.78 -3.67 20.47
N HIS A 19 -19.26 -3.94 19.27
CA HIS A 19 -17.83 -4.13 19.05
C HIS A 19 -17.06 -2.81 18.89
N PHE A 20 -17.69 -1.80 18.31
CA PHE A 20 -17.08 -0.51 17.99
C PHE A 20 -17.99 0.63 18.46
N PRO A 21 -17.83 1.09 19.72
CA PRO A 21 -18.68 2.12 20.31
C PRO A 21 -18.76 3.41 19.49
N SER A 22 -17.72 3.75 18.73
CA SER A 22 -17.67 4.89 17.83
C SER A 22 -17.09 4.52 16.46
N LYS A 23 -17.44 5.28 15.42
CA LYS A 23 -16.84 5.11 14.08
C LYS A 23 -15.32 5.25 14.09
N ALA A 24 -14.79 6.11 14.97
CA ALA A 24 -13.35 6.26 15.16
C ALA A 24 -12.72 4.95 15.65
N ASN A 25 -13.38 4.23 16.56
CA ASN A 25 -12.92 2.93 17.04
C ASN A 25 -12.93 1.87 15.93
N LEU A 26 -13.96 1.87 15.07
CA LEU A 26 -14.00 1.00 13.90
C LEU A 26 -12.88 1.34 12.91
N GLY A 27 -12.67 2.63 12.61
CA GLY A 27 -11.59 3.09 11.73
C GLY A 27 -10.21 2.71 12.26
N ALA A 28 -9.95 2.95 13.54
CA ALA A 28 -8.71 2.55 14.20
C ALA A 28 -8.48 1.03 14.13
N ALA A 29 -9.51 0.23 14.41
CA ALA A 29 -9.42 -1.23 14.29
C ALA A 29 -9.13 -1.69 12.85
N MET A 30 -9.68 -1.00 11.85
CA MET A 30 -9.40 -1.27 10.44
C MET A 30 -7.95 -0.96 10.07
N ILE A 31 -7.40 0.18 10.51
CA ILE A 31 -5.99 0.54 10.28
C ILE A 31 -5.06 -0.48 10.97
N ALA A 32 -5.36 -0.85 12.22
CA ALA A 32 -4.60 -1.87 12.94
C ALA A 32 -4.63 -3.23 12.23
N ARG A 33 -5.77 -3.58 11.60
CA ARG A 33 -5.87 -4.77 10.77
C ARG A 33 -4.96 -4.69 9.54
N TYR A 34 -4.91 -3.54 8.85
CA TYR A 34 -4.00 -3.35 7.72
C TYR A 34 -2.53 -3.45 8.12
N GLN A 35 -2.14 -2.90 9.27
CA GLN A 35 -0.78 -3.08 9.81
C GLN A 35 -0.45 -4.56 10.00
N LYS A 36 -1.33 -5.33 10.65
CA LYS A 36 -1.13 -6.77 10.84
C LYS A 36 -1.05 -7.53 9.52
N GLN A 37 -1.88 -7.17 8.53
CA GLN A 37 -1.84 -7.78 7.21
C GLN A 37 -0.52 -7.49 6.50
N PHE A 38 -0.05 -6.24 6.53
CA PHE A 38 1.24 -5.86 5.95
C PHE A 38 2.40 -6.60 6.62
N THR A 39 2.45 -6.66 7.95
CA THR A 39 3.48 -7.43 8.67
C THR A 39 3.50 -8.91 8.27
N ARG A 40 2.33 -9.55 8.17
CA ARG A 40 2.23 -10.95 7.72
C ARG A 40 2.65 -11.12 6.27
N TRP A 41 2.27 -10.18 5.41
CA TRP A 41 2.65 -10.18 4.01
C TRP A 41 4.16 -10.05 3.86
N VAL A 42 4.81 -9.14 4.59
CA VAL A 42 6.28 -9.01 4.62
C VAL A 42 6.93 -10.32 5.05
N ALA A 43 6.54 -10.86 6.21
CA ALA A 43 7.12 -12.09 6.74
C ALA A 43 6.96 -13.27 5.78
N TYR A 44 5.79 -13.41 5.15
CA TYR A 44 5.54 -14.44 4.15
C TYR A 44 6.46 -14.30 2.93
N ASN A 45 6.57 -13.10 2.37
CA ASN A 45 7.37 -12.89 1.15
C ASN A 45 8.86 -13.00 1.41
N GLU A 46 9.36 -12.50 2.55
CA GLU A 46 10.75 -12.66 2.95
C GLU A 46 11.11 -14.14 3.19
N LEU A 47 10.23 -14.91 3.82
CA LEU A 47 10.43 -16.35 4.01
C LEU A 47 10.41 -17.10 2.67
N LYS A 48 9.48 -16.77 1.78
CA LYS A 48 9.27 -17.49 0.51
C LYS A 48 10.32 -17.17 -0.54
N HIS A 49 10.72 -15.90 -0.64
CA HIS A 49 11.55 -15.39 -1.73
C HIS A 49 12.97 -15.03 -1.28
N GLY A 50 13.24 -14.95 0.03
CA GLY A 50 14.56 -14.63 0.56
C GLY A 50 15.09 -13.31 0.01
N LYS A 51 16.28 -13.36 -0.62
CA LYS A 51 16.97 -12.20 -1.21
C LYS A 51 16.67 -12.00 -2.70
N GLN A 52 15.57 -12.55 -3.21
CA GLN A 52 15.11 -12.28 -4.58
C GLN A 52 14.46 -10.88 -4.66
N TYR A 53 15.26 -9.83 -4.66
CA TYR A 53 14.78 -8.44 -4.52
C TYR A 53 13.86 -8.01 -5.66
N HIS A 54 14.12 -8.45 -6.90
CA HIS A 54 13.21 -8.23 -8.03
C HIS A 54 11.81 -8.80 -7.74
N THR A 55 11.74 -10.06 -7.32
CA THR A 55 10.48 -10.72 -6.95
C THR A 55 9.75 -10.02 -5.80
N LEU A 56 10.48 -9.55 -4.78
CA LEU A 56 9.89 -8.78 -3.66
C LEU A 56 9.33 -7.43 -4.12
N PHE A 57 10.01 -6.75 -5.06
CA PHE A 57 9.51 -5.52 -5.67
C PHE A 57 8.23 -5.78 -6.48
N GLU A 58 8.21 -6.81 -7.32
CA GLU A 58 7.01 -7.20 -8.07
C GLU A 58 5.85 -7.56 -7.12
N ALA A 59 6.13 -8.27 -6.03
CA ALA A 59 5.12 -8.59 -5.02
C ALA A 59 4.52 -7.32 -4.40
N TYR A 60 5.36 -6.32 -4.08
CA TYR A 60 4.89 -5.04 -3.54
C TYR A 60 4.01 -4.27 -4.54
N VAL A 61 4.46 -4.17 -5.80
CA VAL A 61 3.67 -3.56 -6.88
C VAL A 61 2.35 -4.29 -7.08
N SER A 62 2.36 -5.64 -6.99
CA SER A 62 1.18 -6.47 -7.14
C SER A 62 0.11 -6.20 -6.08
N ILE A 63 0.48 -5.77 -4.86
CA ILE A 63 -0.51 -5.37 -3.86
C ILE A 63 -1.31 -4.19 -4.41
N SER A 64 -0.62 -3.12 -4.82
CA SER A 64 -1.27 -1.90 -5.34
C SER A 64 -2.07 -2.19 -6.61
N ARG A 65 -1.53 -3.02 -7.51
CA ARG A 65 -2.21 -3.50 -8.73
C ARG A 65 -3.52 -4.24 -8.42
N SER A 66 -3.56 -5.06 -7.37
CA SER A 66 -4.77 -5.81 -7.02
C SER A 66 -5.94 -4.89 -6.65
N PHE A 67 -5.66 -3.73 -6.05
CA PHE A 67 -6.69 -2.74 -5.74
C PHE A 67 -7.19 -2.03 -6.99
N THR A 68 -6.30 -1.67 -7.93
CA THR A 68 -6.72 -1.00 -9.17
C THR A 68 -7.51 -1.92 -10.12
N GLN A 69 -7.32 -3.24 -10.03
CA GLN A 69 -8.10 -4.22 -10.79
C GLN A 69 -9.47 -4.53 -10.17
N GLN A 70 -9.64 -4.34 -8.87
CA GLN A 70 -10.95 -4.45 -8.22
C GLN A 70 -11.73 -3.16 -8.47
N GLN A 71 -12.91 -3.26 -9.07
CA GLN A 71 -13.75 -2.09 -9.37
C GLN A 71 -13.88 -1.17 -8.15
N HIS A 72 -13.49 0.08 -8.31
CA HIS A 72 -13.58 1.16 -7.32
C HIS A 72 -12.77 0.94 -6.02
N SER A 73 -11.69 0.16 -6.05
CA SER A 73 -10.80 -0.02 -4.90
C SER A 73 -9.49 0.75 -5.07
N ILE A 74 -8.97 1.30 -3.97
CA ILE A 74 -7.71 2.05 -3.93
C ILE A 74 -6.84 1.40 -2.87
N PHE A 75 -5.52 1.45 -3.06
CA PHE A 75 -4.58 1.04 -2.03
C PHE A 75 -4.90 1.73 -0.68
N PRO A 76 -5.17 0.97 0.40
CA PRO A 76 -5.75 1.53 1.62
C PRO A 76 -4.95 2.69 2.23
N LEU A 77 -3.61 2.65 2.11
CA LEU A 77 -2.76 3.73 2.62
C LEU A 77 -3.07 5.07 1.94
N ALA A 78 -3.28 5.10 0.61
CA ALA A 78 -3.56 6.33 -0.12
C ALA A 78 -4.86 6.99 0.35
N VAL A 79 -5.91 6.20 0.63
CA VAL A 79 -7.18 6.69 1.16
C VAL A 79 -7.02 7.24 2.58
N LEU A 80 -6.20 6.60 3.41
CA LEU A 80 -5.94 7.06 4.77
C LEU A 80 -5.13 8.37 4.76
N GLU A 81 -4.12 8.47 3.90
CA GLU A 81 -3.28 9.67 3.77
C GLU A 81 -4.07 10.86 3.22
N SER A 82 -4.97 10.65 2.26
CA SER A 82 -5.79 11.74 1.71
C SER A 82 -6.83 12.32 2.68
N ASN A 83 -7.19 11.57 3.73
CA ASN A 83 -8.17 11.97 4.75
C ASN A 83 -7.52 12.25 6.11
N TYR A 84 -6.18 12.25 6.18
CA TYR A 84 -5.43 12.25 7.42
C TYR A 84 -5.79 13.41 8.36
N THR A 85 -5.92 14.63 7.81
CA THR A 85 -6.15 15.86 8.59
C THR A 85 -7.51 15.91 9.28
N VAL A 86 -8.50 15.14 8.80
CA VAL A 86 -9.86 15.09 9.37
C VAL A 86 -10.06 13.89 10.30
N PHE A 87 -9.06 13.03 10.45
CA PHE A 87 -9.14 11.88 11.36
C PHE A 87 -9.00 12.29 12.82
N PRO A 88 -9.68 11.58 13.74
CA PRO A 88 -9.36 11.65 15.16
C PRO A 88 -7.92 11.20 15.44
N GLU A 89 -7.34 11.68 16.53
CA GLU A 89 -5.93 11.48 16.90
C GLU A 89 -5.50 10.00 16.88
N ASN A 90 -6.34 9.10 17.43
CA ASN A 90 -6.02 7.67 17.46
C ASN A 90 -5.83 7.06 16.05
N MET A 91 -6.62 7.50 15.07
CA MET A 91 -6.49 7.08 13.68
C MET A 91 -5.30 7.74 12.99
N GLN A 92 -5.00 9.00 13.32
CA GLN A 92 -3.81 9.68 12.82
C GLN A 92 -2.53 8.95 13.23
N VAL A 93 -2.39 8.60 14.53
CA VAL A 93 -1.22 7.87 15.04
C VAL A 93 -1.04 6.52 14.33
N LEU A 94 -2.13 5.76 14.17
CA LEU A 94 -2.10 4.47 13.49
C LEU A 94 -1.76 4.61 12.00
N THR A 95 -2.30 5.62 11.33
CA THR A 95 -2.03 5.90 9.91
C THR A 95 -0.56 6.24 9.69
N GLN A 96 0.00 7.14 10.52
CA GLN A 96 1.43 7.46 10.46
C GLN A 96 2.30 6.22 10.70
N SER A 97 1.93 5.37 11.67
CA SER A 97 2.67 4.15 11.96
C SER A 97 2.61 3.16 10.79
N LEU A 98 1.45 3.01 10.13
CA LEU A 98 1.32 2.19 8.92
C LEU A 98 2.18 2.74 7.77
N SER A 99 2.09 4.04 7.50
CA SER A 99 2.87 4.72 6.45
C SER A 99 4.38 4.53 6.68
N ARG A 100 4.86 4.79 7.91
CA ARG A 100 6.28 4.56 8.27
C ARG A 100 6.71 3.12 8.09
N ASN A 101 5.89 2.14 8.48
CA ASN A 101 6.25 0.73 8.35
C ASN A 101 6.40 0.31 6.87
N ILE A 102 5.48 0.74 6.02
CA ILE A 102 5.53 0.47 4.58
C ILE A 102 6.74 1.15 3.95
N HIS A 103 6.95 2.43 4.25
CA HIS A 103 8.06 3.21 3.71
C HIS A 103 9.43 2.68 4.15
N ASN A 104 9.58 2.31 5.42
CA ASN A 104 10.83 1.75 5.95
C ASN A 104 11.16 0.41 5.31
N TRP A 105 10.16 -0.47 5.17
CA TRP A 105 10.33 -1.75 4.50
C TRP A 105 10.75 -1.56 3.04
N PHE A 106 10.06 -0.68 2.32
CA PHE A 106 10.34 -0.45 0.90
C PHE A 106 11.69 0.23 0.67
N THR A 107 12.07 1.18 1.52
CA THR A 107 13.41 1.78 1.54
C THR A 107 14.49 0.72 1.76
N SER A 108 14.26 -0.21 2.70
CA SER A 108 15.19 -1.32 2.98
C SER A 108 15.32 -2.25 1.78
N LEU A 109 14.21 -2.62 1.14
CA LEU A 109 14.21 -3.42 -0.08
C LEU A 109 15.03 -2.76 -1.20
N LEU A 110 14.80 -1.47 -1.47
CA LEU A 110 15.54 -0.73 -2.50
C LEU A 110 17.03 -0.64 -2.19
N ASN A 111 17.38 -0.41 -0.93
CA ASN A 111 18.78 -0.33 -0.50
C ASN A 111 19.50 -1.68 -0.64
N GLN A 112 18.88 -2.76 -0.15
CA GLN A 112 19.47 -4.10 -0.23
C GLN A 112 19.57 -4.59 -1.67
N GLY A 113 18.54 -4.35 -2.49
CA GLY A 113 18.56 -4.68 -3.92
C GLY A 113 19.63 -3.91 -4.68
N ARG A 114 19.89 -2.64 -4.32
CA ARG A 114 21.03 -1.89 -4.88
C ARG A 114 22.37 -2.49 -4.49
N ILE A 115 22.58 -2.81 -3.21
CA ILE A 115 23.83 -3.43 -2.72
C ILE A 115 24.08 -4.76 -3.44
N ALA A 116 23.02 -5.50 -3.74
CA ALA A 116 23.08 -6.75 -4.48
C ALA A 116 23.17 -6.60 -6.01
N GLY A 117 23.23 -5.37 -6.54
CA GLY A 117 23.31 -5.10 -7.99
C GLY A 117 22.04 -5.39 -8.77
N VAL A 118 20.88 -5.52 -8.10
CA VAL A 118 19.57 -5.75 -8.73
C VAL A 118 18.89 -4.44 -9.14
N PHE A 119 19.07 -3.37 -8.35
CA PHE A 119 18.46 -2.07 -8.62
C PHE A 119 19.50 -0.99 -8.86
N PHE A 120 19.28 -0.17 -9.89
CA PHE A 120 20.15 0.94 -10.28
C PHE A 120 19.36 2.24 -10.26
N PHE A 121 19.74 3.16 -9.37
CA PHE A 121 19.08 4.45 -9.27
C PHE A 121 19.93 5.49 -8.54
N THR A 122 19.73 6.75 -8.90
CA THR A 122 20.36 7.92 -8.28
C THR A 122 19.68 8.34 -6.98
N GLY A 123 20.40 9.06 -6.12
CA GLY A 123 19.91 9.54 -4.82
C GLY A 123 19.87 8.46 -3.73
N SER A 124 19.28 8.80 -2.57
CA SER A 124 19.18 7.85 -1.46
C SER A 124 18.06 6.82 -1.71
N ALA A 125 18.14 5.66 -1.04
CA ALA A 125 17.05 4.67 -1.07
C ALA A 125 15.75 5.25 -0.50
N ASN A 126 15.86 6.14 0.49
CA ASN A 126 14.72 6.84 1.09
C ASN A 126 14.01 7.73 0.06
N ASP A 127 14.74 8.57 -0.66
CA ASP A 127 14.14 9.50 -1.64
C ASP A 127 13.53 8.74 -2.82
N LYS A 128 14.18 7.65 -3.26
CA LYS A 128 13.62 6.79 -4.30
C LYS A 128 12.36 6.06 -3.83
N SER A 129 12.34 5.59 -2.58
CA SER A 129 11.15 4.98 -1.97
C SER A 129 9.97 5.96 -1.94
N LEU A 130 10.21 7.22 -1.53
CA LEU A 130 9.18 8.27 -1.52
C LEU A 130 8.67 8.56 -2.94
N HIS A 131 9.58 8.75 -3.90
CA HIS A 131 9.24 9.03 -5.29
C HIS A 131 8.37 7.92 -5.90
N ILE A 132 8.77 6.66 -5.74
CA ILE A 132 8.02 5.51 -6.27
C ILE A 132 6.67 5.39 -5.57
N SER A 133 6.63 5.54 -4.25
CA SER A 133 5.38 5.42 -3.48
C SER A 133 4.37 6.49 -3.91
N ALA A 134 4.80 7.74 -4.03
CA ALA A 134 3.95 8.84 -4.51
C ALA A 134 3.44 8.58 -5.94
N ALA A 135 4.31 8.09 -6.84
CA ALA A 135 3.93 7.76 -8.21
C ALA A 135 2.88 6.63 -8.26
N LEU A 136 3.08 5.54 -7.51
CA LEU A 136 2.13 4.41 -7.46
C LEU A 136 0.78 4.82 -6.86
N GLN A 137 0.79 5.63 -5.80
CA GLN A 137 -0.44 6.14 -5.20
C GLN A 137 -1.20 7.08 -6.14
N GLY A 138 -0.51 8.03 -6.77
CA GLY A 138 -1.09 8.94 -7.75
C GLY A 138 -1.69 8.19 -8.94
N ALA A 139 -0.94 7.23 -9.49
CA ALA A 139 -1.42 6.39 -10.59
C ALA A 139 -2.64 5.54 -10.20
N SER A 140 -2.69 5.06 -8.95
CA SER A 140 -3.86 4.35 -8.42
C SER A 140 -5.10 5.24 -8.35
N MET A 141 -4.93 6.53 -8.03
CA MET A 141 -6.05 7.50 -8.02
C MET A 141 -6.49 7.86 -9.44
N MET A 142 -5.56 8.09 -10.36
CA MET A 142 -5.88 8.39 -11.76
C MET A 142 -6.62 7.24 -12.43
N ALA A 143 -6.23 5.99 -12.15
CA ALA A 143 -6.87 4.80 -12.69
C ALA A 143 -8.35 4.64 -12.31
N LEU A 144 -8.85 5.35 -11.28
CA LEU A 144 -10.28 5.34 -10.92
C LEU A 144 -11.15 6.10 -11.92
N VAL A 145 -10.59 7.14 -12.53
CA VAL A 145 -11.28 8.04 -13.46
C VAL A 145 -10.99 7.63 -14.89
N GLU A 146 -9.74 7.23 -15.15
CA GLU A 146 -9.26 6.83 -16.46
C GLU A 146 -9.36 5.30 -16.60
N SER A 147 -8.25 4.65 -16.93
CA SER A 147 -8.15 3.20 -17.06
C SER A 147 -7.02 2.66 -16.20
N SER A 148 -7.07 1.36 -15.91
CA SER A 148 -5.98 0.65 -15.23
C SER A 148 -4.64 0.73 -15.99
N ALA A 149 -4.65 1.10 -17.28
CA ALA A 149 -3.44 1.29 -18.07
C ALA A 149 -2.51 2.36 -17.49
N VAL A 150 -3.06 3.42 -16.84
CA VAL A 150 -2.25 4.47 -16.20
C VAL A 150 -1.32 3.87 -15.15
N PHE A 151 -1.87 3.00 -14.29
CA PHE A 151 -1.10 2.31 -13.27
C PHE A 151 0.01 1.45 -13.89
N GLU A 152 -0.30 0.70 -14.95
CA GLU A 152 0.70 -0.12 -15.63
C GLU A 152 1.80 0.70 -16.30
N THR A 153 1.46 1.80 -16.96
CA THR A 153 2.45 2.72 -17.55
C THR A 153 3.39 3.28 -16.47
N THR A 154 2.85 3.68 -15.32
CA THR A 154 3.66 4.15 -14.18
C THR A 154 4.60 3.06 -13.66
N VAL A 155 4.10 1.82 -13.51
CA VAL A 155 4.94 0.68 -13.09
C VAL A 155 6.07 0.43 -14.08
N GLN A 156 5.79 0.43 -15.40
CA GLN A 156 6.84 0.23 -16.40
C GLN A 156 7.91 1.31 -16.36
N GLN A 157 7.51 2.57 -16.18
CA GLN A 157 8.47 3.67 -16.01
C GLN A 157 9.31 3.53 -14.75
N ILE A 158 8.72 3.12 -13.63
CA ILE A 158 9.46 2.84 -12.40
C ILE A 158 10.47 1.71 -12.62
N LYS A 159 10.09 0.62 -13.31
CA LYS A 159 11.01 -0.49 -13.64
C LYS A 159 12.20 0.00 -14.45
N GLN A 160 11.97 0.82 -15.48
CA GLN A 160 13.04 1.42 -16.27
C GLN A 160 13.99 2.27 -15.41
N GLN A 161 13.44 3.09 -14.51
CA GLN A 161 14.22 3.92 -13.59
C GLN A 161 15.01 3.13 -12.54
N LEU A 162 14.66 1.87 -12.30
CA LEU A 162 15.38 0.95 -11.42
C LEU A 162 16.37 0.05 -12.18
N GLY A 163 16.47 0.17 -13.50
CA GLY A 163 17.30 -0.72 -14.33
C GLY A 163 16.68 -2.10 -14.57
N LEU A 164 15.38 -2.27 -14.35
CA LEU A 164 14.64 -3.54 -14.51
C LEU A 164 14.03 -3.71 -15.91
N ALA A 165 14.44 -2.88 -16.89
CA ALA A 165 13.82 -2.81 -18.21
C ALA A 165 14.09 -4.03 -19.12
N HIS A 166 14.75 -5.10 -18.63
CA HIS A 166 15.30 -6.19 -19.44
C HIS A 166 14.83 -7.58 -19.00
N GLU A 167 13.57 -7.71 -18.59
CA GLU A 167 12.89 -9.02 -18.67
C GLU A 167 11.84 -8.94 -19.78
N ALA A 168 12.32 -9.04 -21.03
CA ALA A 168 11.49 -9.46 -22.14
C ALA A 168 11.28 -10.99 -22.04
N PRO A 169 10.07 -11.52 -22.26
CA PRO A 169 9.95 -12.79 -22.97
C PRO A 169 10.39 -12.63 -24.43
#